data_AF-A0A2P1PVE3-F1
#
_entry.id   AF-A0A2P1PVE3-F1
#
_cell.length_a   1.000
_cell.length_b   1.000
_cell.length_c   1.000
_cell.angle_alpha   90.00
_cell.angle_beta   90.00
_cell.angle_gamma   90.00
#
_symmetry.space_group_name_H-M   'P 1'
#
loop_
_entity.id
_entity.type
_entity.pdbx_description
1 polymer ?
#
loop_
_entity_poly.entity_id
_entity_poly.type
_entity_poly.pdbx_seq_one_letter_code
_entity_poly.pdbx_strand_id
1 'polypeptide(L)'
;MVLSLFIYAASCVSLLAGIGPVLAIQWLVERDAVATLWARTPAYSAMALRWLPYGRWILVAMLGVSLLAAFALFRRVPDRASRAYWLAQLANANFLVVLNVIAMLSLGILILPRIANMP
;
A
#
# COMPACT_ATOMS: atom_id res chain seq x y z
N MET A 1 -18.97 -7.44 -16.47
CA MET A 1 -18.50 -6.02 -16.49
C MET A 1 -18.82 -5.30 -15.19
N VAL A 2 -20.06 -5.33 -14.68
CA VAL A 2 -20.43 -4.70 -13.39
C VAL A 2 -19.57 -5.20 -12.23
N LEU A 3 -19.39 -6.52 -12.10
CA LEU A 3 -18.55 -7.12 -11.06
C LEU A 3 -17.09 -6.61 -11.10
N SER A 4 -16.46 -6.60 -12.27
CA SER A 4 -15.08 -6.10 -12.43
C SER A 4 -14.94 -4.63 -12.07
N LEU A 5 -15.94 -3.82 -12.40
CA LEU A 5 -15.98 -2.40 -12.04
C LEU A 5 -16.12 -2.21 -10.54
N PHE A 6 -16.97 -3.00 -9.89
CA PHE A 6 -17.14 -3.01 -8.43
C PHE A 6 -15.85 -3.40 -7.72
N ILE A 7 -15.22 -4.51 -8.14
CA ILE A 7 -13.93 -4.97 -7.59
C ILE A 7 -12.85 -3.91 -7.77
N TYR A 8 -12.79 -3.28 -8.94
CA TYR A 8 -11.86 -2.18 -9.21
C TYR A 8 -12.13 -0.96 -8.31
N ALA A 9 -13.39 -0.53 -8.16
CA ALA A 9 -13.74 0.58 -7.28
C ALA A 9 -13.39 0.28 -5.82
N ALA A 10 -13.70 -0.92 -5.33
CA ALA A 10 -13.32 -1.37 -4.00
C ALA A 10 -11.80 -1.35 -3.79
N SER A 11 -11.02 -1.74 -4.81
CA SER A 11 -9.55 -1.67 -4.76
C SER A 11 -8.99 -0.24 -4.73
N CYS A 12 -9.70 0.72 -5.34
CA CYS A 12 -9.31 2.14 -5.26
C CYS A 12 -9.62 2.71 -3.86
N VAL A 13 -10.76 2.30 -3.29
CA VAL A 13 -11.12 2.65 -1.90
C VAL A 13 -10.11 2.08 -0.91
N SER A 14 -9.62 0.85 -1.12
CA SER A 14 -8.60 0.27 -0.23
C SER A 14 -7.25 0.99 -0.30
N LEU A 15 -6.83 1.46 -1.49
CA LEU A 15 -5.65 2.33 -1.63
C LEU A 15 -5.79 3.63 -0.82
N LEU A 16 -6.97 4.27 -0.89
CA LEU A 16 -7.27 5.49 -0.11
C LEU A 16 -7.30 5.21 1.39
N ALA A 17 -8.00 4.15 1.81
CA ALA A 17 -8.12 3.76 3.21
C ALA A 17 -6.76 3.41 3.82
N GLY A 18 -5.82 2.87 3.03
CA GLY A 18 -4.46 2.55 3.47
C GLY A 18 -3.62 3.76 3.87
N ILE A 19 -3.97 4.98 3.46
CA ILE A 19 -3.20 6.20 3.78
C ILE A 19 -3.23 6.51 5.28
N GLY A 20 -4.39 6.37 5.92
CA GLY A 20 -4.58 6.67 7.34
C GLY A 20 -3.67 5.85 8.26
N PRO A 21 -3.66 4.51 8.15
CA PRO A 21 -2.74 3.65 8.90
C PRO A 21 -1.27 4.00 8.69
N VAL A 22 -0.84 4.27 7.46
CA VAL A 22 0.56 4.68 7.18
C VAL A 22 0.92 5.95 7.96
N LEU A 23 0.06 6.96 7.93
CA LEU A 23 0.29 8.23 8.65
C LEU A 23 0.31 8.04 10.16
N ALA A 24 -0.58 7.21 10.71
CA ALA A 24 -0.62 6.93 12.14
C ALA A 24 0.66 6.26 12.63
N ILE A 25 1.20 5.32 11.84
CA ILE A 25 2.42 4.58 12.18
C ILE A 25 3.65 5.46 12.01
N GLN A 26 3.69 6.30 10.97
CA GLN A 26 4.74 7.30 10.83
C GLN A 26 4.79 8.23 12.04
N TRP A 27 3.63 8.72 12.50
CA TRP A 27 3.55 9.57 13.69
C TRP A 27 4.02 8.85 14.96
N LEU A 28 3.65 7.57 15.13
CA LEU A 28 4.08 6.75 16.27
C LEU A 28 5.61 6.56 16.28
N VAL A 29 6.20 6.26 15.12
CA VAL A 29 7.66 6.10 14.98
C VAL A 29 8.39 7.42 15.24
N GLU A 30 7.89 8.55 14.74
CA GLU A 30 8.50 9.87 14.99
C GLU A 30 8.47 10.27 16.48
N ARG A 31 7.46 9.84 17.23
CA ARG A 31 7.32 10.15 18.67
C ARG A 31 8.07 9.21 19.61
N ASP A 32 8.03 7.89 19.35
CA ASP A 32 8.47 6.88 20.33
C ASP A 32 9.83 6.23 20.00
N ALA A 33 10.38 6.38 18.79
CA ALA A 33 11.36 5.41 18.28
C ALA A 33 12.76 5.92 17.90
N VAL A 34 13.01 7.24 17.88
CA VAL A 34 14.24 7.77 17.26
C VAL A 34 15.52 7.39 18.02
N ALA A 35 15.48 7.16 19.34
CA ALA A 35 16.68 6.90 20.14
C ALA A 35 17.02 5.41 20.34
N THR A 36 16.05 4.49 20.34
CA THR A 36 16.23 3.10 20.82
C THR A 36 16.17 2.04 19.72
N LEU A 37 15.48 2.28 18.59
CA LEU A 37 15.21 1.25 17.57
C LEU A 37 16.30 1.13 16.49
N TRP A 38 17.11 2.17 16.25
CA TRP A 38 18.16 2.17 15.24
C TRP A 38 19.35 1.26 15.57
N ALA A 39 19.61 0.99 16.86
CA ALA A 39 20.74 0.15 17.28
C ALA A 39 20.49 -1.37 17.15
N ARG A 40 19.23 -1.80 16.97
CA ARG A 40 18.82 -3.23 17.03
C ARG A 40 17.95 -3.67 15.85
N THR A 41 17.82 -2.86 14.80
CA THR A 41 16.92 -3.13 13.68
C THR A 41 17.53 -4.06 12.64
N PRO A 42 16.90 -5.20 12.30
CA PRO A 42 17.34 -6.03 11.18
C PRO A 42 17.31 -5.22 9.86
N ALA A 43 18.21 -5.52 8.93
CA ALA A 43 18.39 -4.75 7.69
C ALA A 43 17.09 -4.57 6.87
N TYR A 44 16.22 -5.58 6.84
CA TYR A 44 14.92 -5.50 6.16
C TYR A 44 13.95 -4.51 6.85
N SER A 45 13.95 -4.50 8.18
CA SER A 45 13.14 -3.60 9.00
C SER A 45 13.62 -2.15 8.93
N ALA A 46 14.94 -1.93 8.89
CA ALA A 46 15.53 -0.61 8.67
C ALA A 46 15.16 -0.05 7.29
N MET A 47 15.14 -0.91 6.26
CA MET A 47 14.68 -0.53 4.93
C MET A 47 13.18 -0.19 4.94
N ALA A 48 12.32 -1.02 5.52
CA ALA A 48 10.88 -0.74 5.63
C ALA A 48 10.59 0.58 6.39
N LEU A 49 11.31 0.86 7.48
CA LEU A 49 11.24 2.13 8.21
C LEU A 49 11.68 3.33 7.36
N ARG A 50 12.72 3.17 6.53
CA ARG A 50 13.17 4.21 5.59
C ARG A 50 12.13 4.50 4.52
N TRP A 51 11.36 3.50 4.11
CA TRP A 51 10.30 3.64 3.09
C TRP A 51 8.95 4.11 3.66
N LEU A 52 8.75 4.03 4.98
CA LEU A 52 7.53 4.43 5.67
C LEU A 52 7.01 5.84 5.31
N PRO A 53 7.85 6.91 5.24
CA PRO A 53 7.39 8.25 4.87
C PRO A 53 6.87 8.34 3.43
N TYR A 54 7.31 7.41 2.58
CA TYR A 54 6.92 7.32 1.18
C TYR A 54 5.69 6.45 0.98
N GLY A 55 5.27 5.66 1.97
CA GLY A 55 4.12 4.75 1.86
C GLY A 55 2.83 5.45 1.41
N ARG A 56 2.55 6.64 1.95
CA ARG A 56 1.39 7.46 1.53
C ARG A 56 1.49 7.88 0.06
N TRP A 57 2.69 8.25 -0.39
CA TRP A 57 2.93 8.72 -1.73
C TRP A 57 2.85 7.57 -2.74
N ILE A 58 3.30 6.37 -2.35
CA ILE A 58 3.15 5.16 -3.15
C ILE A 58 1.67 4.83 -3.34
N LEU A 59 0.86 4.88 -2.29
CA LEU A 59 -0.59 4.65 -2.38
C LEU A 59 -1.29 5.68 -3.28
N VAL A 60 -0.98 6.97 -3.13
CA VAL A 60 -1.56 8.05 -3.95
C VAL A 60 -1.12 7.95 -5.41
N ALA A 61 0.17 7.72 -5.66
CA ALA A 61 0.69 7.55 -7.01
C ALA A 61 0.06 6.33 -7.70
N MET A 62 -0.04 5.21 -6.98
CA MET A 62 -0.68 4.00 -7.50
C MET A 62 -2.15 4.23 -7.84
N LEU A 63 -2.90 4.93 -6.97
CA LEU A 63 -4.27 5.32 -7.26
C LEU A 63 -4.37 6.17 -8.54
N GLY A 64 -3.51 7.18 -8.69
CA GLY A 64 -3.48 8.03 -9.88
C GLY A 64 -3.18 7.24 -11.16
N VAL A 65 -2.15 6.39 -11.14
CA VAL A 65 -1.79 5.53 -12.27
C VAL A 65 -2.92 4.56 -12.61
N SER A 66 -3.55 3.96 -11.59
CA SER A 66 -4.65 3.02 -11.76
C SER A 66 -5.87 3.69 -12.40
N LEU A 67 -6.24 4.89 -11.97
CA LEU A 67 -7.34 5.67 -12.54
C LEU A 67 -7.07 6.09 -13.99
N LEU A 68 -5.84 6.53 -14.28
CA LEU A 68 -5.42 6.86 -15.65
C LEU A 68 -5.46 5.64 -16.56
N ALA A 69 -5.00 4.48 -16.08
CA ALA A 69 -5.05 3.24 -16.83
C ALA A 69 -6.49 2.79 -17.09
N ALA A 70 -7.38 2.89 -16.09
CA ALA A 70 -8.80 2.60 -16.26
C ALA A 70 -9.43 3.55 -17.30
N PHE A 71 -9.16 4.86 -17.23
CA PHE A 71 -9.65 5.82 -18.21
C PHE A 71 -9.16 5.48 -19.63
N ALA A 72 -7.89 5.16 -19.79
CA ALA A 72 -7.32 4.75 -21.08
C ALA A 72 -7.97 3.48 -21.63
N LEU A 73 -8.23 2.48 -20.77
CA LEU A 73 -8.95 1.26 -21.13
C LEU A 73 -10.35 1.56 -21.66
N PHE A 74 -11.10 2.44 -20.99
CA PHE A 74 -12.44 2.84 -21.44
C PHE A 74 -12.45 3.59 -22.77
N ARG A 75 -11.38 4.32 -23.08
CA ARG A 75 -11.25 5.04 -24.36
C ARG A 75 -10.76 4.18 -25.51
N ARG A 76 -9.85 3.22 -25.25
CA ARG A 76 -9.12 2.50 -26.30
C ARG A 76 -9.62 1.09 -26.56
N VAL A 77 -10.30 0.45 -25.60
CA VAL A 77 -10.74 -0.95 -25.73
C VAL A 77 -12.26 -0.99 -25.91
N PRO A 78 -12.76 -1.22 -27.14
CA PRO A 78 -14.20 -1.28 -27.39
C PRO A 78 -14.84 -2.54 -26.82
N ASP A 79 -14.11 -3.66 -26.82
CA ASP A 79 -14.61 -4.94 -26.31
C ASP A 79 -14.85 -4.89 -24.78
N ARG A 80 -16.04 -5.35 -24.38
CA ARG A 80 -16.48 -5.38 -22.98
C ARG A 80 -15.78 -6.47 -22.17
N ALA A 81 -15.49 -7.62 -22.79
CA ALA A 81 -14.84 -8.74 -22.11
C ALA A 81 -13.38 -8.39 -21.78
N SER A 82 -12.65 -7.86 -22.77
CA SER A 82 -11.28 -7.38 -22.60
C SER A 82 -11.18 -6.28 -21.54
N ARG A 83 -12.10 -5.30 -21.54
CA ARG A 83 -12.13 -4.26 -20.49
C ARG A 83 -12.33 -4.85 -19.09
N ALA A 84 -13.24 -5.80 -18.94
CA ALA A 84 -13.50 -6.46 -17.66
C ALA A 84 -12.28 -7.22 -17.14
N TYR A 85 -11.53 -7.89 -18.02
CA TYR A 85 -10.27 -8.55 -17.68
C TYR A 85 -9.22 -7.54 -17.20
N TRP A 86 -8.98 -6.47 -17.95
CA TRP A 86 -7.96 -5.48 -17.57
C TRP A 86 -8.30 -4.72 -16.29
N LEU A 87 -9.58 -4.44 -16.04
CA LEU A 87 -10.02 -3.87 -14.76
C LEU A 87 -9.75 -4.81 -13.59
N ALA A 88 -9.94 -6.12 -13.77
CA ALA A 88 -9.60 -7.10 -12.75
C ALA A 88 -8.08 -7.14 -12.48
N GLN A 89 -7.25 -7.03 -13.52
CA GLN A 89 -5.79 -6.97 -13.38
C GLN A 89 -5.34 -5.70 -12.66
N LEU A 90 -5.94 -4.54 -12.96
CA LEU A 90 -5.68 -3.31 -12.21
C LEU A 90 -6.10 -3.44 -10.75
N ALA A 91 -7.24 -4.07 -10.47
CA ALA A 91 -7.69 -4.32 -9.10
C ALA A 91 -6.74 -5.24 -8.33
N ASN A 92 -6.22 -6.28 -8.99
CA ASN A 92 -5.21 -7.17 -8.42
C ASN A 92 -3.90 -6.43 -8.11
N ALA A 93 -3.44 -5.57 -9.02
CA ALA A 93 -2.26 -4.74 -8.79
C ALA A 93 -2.46 -3.78 -7.60
N ASN A 94 -3.61 -3.11 -7.51
CA ASN A 94 -3.97 -2.26 -6.38
C ASN A 94 -3.96 -3.06 -5.06
N PHE A 95 -4.53 -4.27 -5.07
CA PHE A 95 -4.54 -5.16 -3.90
C PHE A 95 -3.13 -5.55 -3.44
N LEU A 96 -2.24 -5.93 -4.37
CA LEU A 96 -0.86 -6.28 -4.05
C LEU A 96 -0.08 -5.12 -3.43
N VAL A 97 -0.32 -3.89 -3.91
CA VAL A 97 0.29 -2.69 -3.34
C VAL A 97 -0.20 -2.45 -1.92
N VAL A 98 -1.51 -2.53 -1.69
CA VAL A 98 -2.08 -2.40 -0.34
C VAL A 98 -1.55 -3.48 0.59
N LEU A 99 -1.48 -4.73 0.12
CA LEU A 99 -0.93 -5.85 0.90
C LEU A 99 0.55 -5.63 1.25
N ASN A 100 1.36 -5.15 0.31
CA ASN A 100 2.76 -4.84 0.55
C ASN A 100 2.92 -3.75 1.61
N VAL A 101 2.12 -2.67 1.50
CA VAL A 101 2.11 -1.61 2.50
C VAL A 101 1.70 -2.15 3.86
N ILE A 102 0.60 -2.91 3.97
CA ILE A 102 0.16 -3.53 5.23
C ILE A 102 1.25 -4.45 5.79
N ALA A 103 1.92 -5.25 4.97
CA ALA A 103 3.01 -6.12 5.41
C ALA A 103 4.18 -5.30 5.98
N MET A 104 4.60 -4.23 5.29
CA MET A 104 5.64 -3.33 5.80
C MET A 104 5.24 -2.68 7.13
N LEU A 105 3.99 -2.22 7.25
CA LEU A 105 3.44 -1.66 8.47
C LEU A 105 3.39 -2.69 9.62
N SER A 106 2.98 -3.93 9.31
CA SER A 106 2.87 -5.01 10.29
C SER A 106 4.23 -5.44 10.82
N LEU A 107 5.25 -5.52 9.95
CA LEU A 107 6.64 -5.73 10.35
C LEU A 107 7.15 -4.57 11.21
N GLY A 108 6.79 -3.34 10.83
CA GLY A 108 7.08 -2.10 11.55
C GLY A 108 6.55 -2.08 12.99
N ILE A 109 5.32 -2.53 13.22
CA ILE A 109 4.65 -2.47 14.53
C ILE A 109 4.85 -3.74 15.35
N LEU A 110 4.74 -4.93 14.76
CA LEU A 110 4.64 -6.18 15.53
C LEU A 110 6.00 -6.82 15.81
N ILE A 111 6.93 -6.69 14.88
CA ILE A 111 8.22 -7.39 14.97
C ILE A 111 9.27 -6.52 15.67
N LEU A 112 9.35 -5.24 15.30
CA LEU A 112 10.33 -4.30 15.85
C LEU A 112 10.30 -4.18 17.38
N PRO A 113 9.14 -3.98 18.06
CA PRO A 113 9.09 -3.86 19.51
C PRO A 113 9.42 -5.18 20.21
N ARG A 114 9.08 -6.32 19.59
CA ARG A 114 9.37 -7.65 20.16
C ARG A 114 10.86 -7.98 20.10
N ILE A 115 11.54 -7.63 19.01
CA ILE A 115 13.00 -7.81 18.89
C ILE A 115 13.75 -6.84 19.81
N ALA A 116 13.30 -5.57 19.91
CA ALA A 116 13.95 -4.59 20.78
C ALA A 116 13.91 -5.00 22.27
N ASN A 117 12.84 -5.68 22.69
CA ASN A 117 12.60 -6.15 24.06
C ASN A 117 13.01 -7.62 24.30
N MET A 118 13.64 -8.29 23.33
CA MET A 118 14.29 -9.58 23.59
C MET A 118 15.58 -9.33 24.38
N PRO A 119 15.77 -9.98 25.54
CA PRO A 119 16.96 -9.81 26.38
C PRO A 119 18.24 -10.34 25.70
#